data_AF-A0A1F2YF90-F1
#
_entry.id   AF-A0A1F2YF90-F1
#
_cell.length_a   1.000
_cell.length_b   1.000
_cell.length_c   1.000
_cell.angle_alpha   90.00
_cell.angle_beta   90.00
_cell.angle_gamma   90.00
#
_symmetry.space_group_name_H-M   'P 1'
#
loop_
_entity.id
_entity.type
_entity.pdbx_description
1 polymer ?
#
loop_
_entity_poly.entity_id
_entity_poly.type
_entity_poly.pdbx_seq_one_letter_code
_entity_poly.pdbx_strand_id
1 'polypeptide(L)' 'MELNRDRENHPPSFTSAQPNCASRDDLAPSFCAEALVHGKVKEVCLEDYKGQWLVLFFYSSDFTFV' A
#
# COMPACT_ATOMS: atom_id res chain seq x y z
N MET A 1 1.98 48.34 9.49
CA MET A 1 1.27 47.47 10.45
C MET A 1 -0.02 47.01 9.79
N GLU A 2 -0.22 45.76 9.43
CA GLU A 2 0.66 44.61 9.36
C GLU A 2 0.00 43.67 8.34
N LEU A 3 0.85 43.00 7.58
CA LEU A 3 0.55 42.01 6.57
C LEU A 3 -0.22 40.83 7.20
N ASN A 4 -1.51 40.64 6.89
CA ASN A 4 -2.25 39.43 7.26
C ASN A 4 -3.39 39.18 6.27
N ARG A 5 -3.04 38.84 5.01
CA ARG A 5 -4.01 38.31 4.03
C ARG A 5 -3.37 37.25 3.14
N ASP A 6 -2.61 36.32 3.73
CA ASP A 6 -2.01 35.21 2.98
C ASP A 6 -2.01 33.87 3.75
N ARG A 7 -2.95 33.67 4.69
CA ARG A 7 -2.94 32.49 5.58
C ARG A 7 -4.12 31.52 5.45
N GLU A 8 -4.76 31.43 4.29
CA GLU A 8 -5.77 30.37 4.08
C GLU A 8 -6.00 30.03 2.60
N ASN A 9 -4.94 29.62 1.90
CA ASN A 9 -5.07 28.80 0.68
C ASN A 9 -3.92 27.80 0.58
N HIS A 10 -3.54 27.20 1.71
CA HIS A 10 -2.93 25.87 1.60
C HIS A 10 -4.10 24.89 1.49
N PRO A 11 -4.31 24.24 0.33
CA PRO A 11 -5.26 23.13 0.30
C PRO A 11 -4.83 22.16 1.39
N PRO A 12 -5.77 21.59 2.16
CA PRO A 12 -5.38 20.55 3.10
C PRO A 12 -4.74 19.45 2.25
N SER A 13 -3.48 19.14 2.52
CA SER A 13 -2.69 18.14 1.81
C SER A 13 -3.23 16.75 2.13
N PHE A 14 -4.45 16.47 1.69
CA PHE A 14 -5.04 15.14 1.65
C PHE A 14 -4.95 14.65 0.21
N THR A 15 -4.34 13.47 0.05
CA THR A 15 -3.97 12.83 -1.22
C THR A 15 -2.63 13.29 -1.80
N SER A 16 -1.56 12.88 -1.14
CA SER A 16 -0.66 11.96 -1.85
C SER A 16 -0.60 10.69 -1.03
N ALA A 17 -1.40 9.69 -1.43
CA ALA A 17 -1.19 8.33 -0.98
C ALA A 17 0.27 8.01 -1.29
N GLN A 18 1.13 7.97 -0.27
CA GLN A 18 2.49 7.50 -0.49
C GLN A 18 2.33 6.08 -1.00
N PRO A 19 2.87 5.74 -2.19
CA PRO A 19 2.46 4.54 -2.93
C PRO A 19 2.70 3.23 -2.16
N ASN A 20 3.42 3.29 -1.04
CA ASN A 20 3.88 2.13 -0.28
C ASN A 20 3.52 2.17 1.22
N CYS A 21 2.64 3.06 1.67
CA CYS A 21 2.18 3.11 3.07
C CYS A 21 0.74 2.60 3.19
N ALA A 22 0.49 1.67 4.12
CA ALA A 22 -0.85 1.16 4.40
C ALA A 22 -1.41 1.81 5.68
N SER A 23 -2.47 2.60 5.55
CA SER A 23 -3.25 3.15 6.66
C SER A 23 -4.53 2.35 6.84
N ARG A 24 -5.10 2.31 8.05
CA ARG A 24 -6.32 1.55 8.33
C ARG A 24 -7.54 2.01 7.51
N ASP A 25 -7.63 3.31 7.27
CA ASP A 25 -8.81 3.94 6.68
C ASP A 25 -8.62 4.24 5.17
N ASP A 26 -7.45 3.91 4.62
CA ASP A 26 -7.13 4.04 3.20
C ASP A 26 -7.30 2.70 2.47
N LEU A 27 -7.45 2.76 1.15
CA LEU A 27 -7.35 1.56 0.32
C LEU A 27 -5.95 0.97 0.44
N ALA A 28 -5.88 -0.37 0.52
CA ALA A 28 -4.60 -1.07 0.53
C ALA A 28 -3.77 -0.71 -0.73
N PRO A 29 -2.45 -0.46 -0.59
CA PRO A 29 -1.58 -0.19 -1.73
C PRO A 29 -1.64 -1.31 -2.76
N SER A 30 -1.86 -0.94 -4.02
CA SER A 30 -1.88 -1.91 -5.11
C SER A 30 -0.49 -2.48 -5.34
N PHE A 31 -0.41 -3.79 -5.53
CA PHE A 31 0.83 -4.49 -5.88
C PHE A 31 0.54 -5.62 -6.86
N CYS A 32 1.55 -5.96 -7.66
CA CYS A 32 1.65 -7.19 -8.42
C CYS A 32 3.06 -7.76 -8.19
N ALA A 33 3.16 -9.06 -7.98
CA ALA A 33 4.44 -9.74 -7.78
C ALA A 33 4.40 -11.17 -8.32
N GLU A 34 5.58 -11.69 -8.69
CA GLU A 34 5.73 -13.11 -8.98
C GLU A 34 5.63 -13.93 -7.68
N ALA A 35 4.78 -14.95 -7.68
CA ALA A 35 4.59 -15.85 -6.56
C ALA A 35 4.58 -17.32 -7.02
N LEU A 36 5.03 -18.22 -6.14
CA LEU A 36 4.96 -19.65 -6.36
C LEU A 36 3.59 -20.18 -5.94
N VAL A 37 2.71 -20.45 -6.90
CA VAL A 37 1.35 -20.94 -6.68
C VAL A 37 1.23 -22.35 -7.25
N HIS A 38 1.02 -23.34 -6.38
CA HIS A 38 0.96 -24.76 -6.76
C HIS A 38 2.18 -25.22 -7.59
N GLY A 39 3.39 -24.82 -7.17
CA GLY A 39 4.64 -25.20 -7.82
C GLY A 39 4.91 -24.50 -9.16
N LYS A 40 4.12 -23.49 -9.53
CA LYS A 40 4.33 -22.68 -10.73
C LYS A 40 4.47 -21.21 -10.37
N VAL A 41 5.41 -20.53 -11.01
CA VAL A 41 5.51 -19.07 -10.91
C VAL A 41 4.33 -18.46 -11.65
N LYS A 42 3.61 -17.57 -10.98
CA LYS A 42 2.50 -16.79 -11.54
C LYS A 42 2.60 -15.36 -11.04
N GLU A 43 2.18 -14.41 -11.87
CA GLU A 43 1.92 -13.06 -11.40
C GLU A 43 0.65 -13.05 -10.55
N VAL A 44 0.72 -12.39 -9.40
CA VAL A 44 -0.37 -12.23 -8.45
C VAL A 44 -0.54 -10.75 -8.18
N CYS A 45 -1.72 -10.21 -8.48
CA CYS A 45 -2.07 -8.83 -8.20
C CYS A 45 -3.11 -8.75 -7.08
N LEU A 46 -3.03 -7.71 -6.24
CA LEU A 46 -4.02 -7.46 -5.19
C LEU A 46 -5.44 -7.35 -5.77
N GLU A 47 -5.57 -6.79 -6.98
CA GLU A 47 -6.86 -6.54 -7.62
C GLU A 47 -7.62 -7.81 -7.99
N ASP A 48 -6.91 -8.93 -8.23
CA ASP A 48 -7.51 -10.22 -8.61
C ASP A 48 -8.41 -10.81 -7.51
N TYR A 49 -8.25 -10.31 -6.28
CA TYR A 49 -8.93 -10.80 -5.08
C TYR A 49 -9.97 -9.82 -4.53
N LYS A 50 -10.37 -8.80 -5.31
CA LYS A 50 -11.46 -7.89 -4.92
C LYS A 50 -12.74 -8.67 -4.58
N GLY A 51 -13.39 -8.28 -3.49
CA GLY A 51 -14.60 -8.94 -2.99
C GLY A 51 -14.35 -10.10 -2.02
N GLN A 52 -13.09 -10.37 -1.66
CA GLN A 52 -12.71 -11.36 -0.66
C GLN A 52 -11.87 -10.72 0.45
N TRP A 53 -11.91 -11.30 1.65
CA TRP A 53 -11.00 -10.92 2.72
C TRP A 53 -9.62 -11.52 2.48
N LEU A 54 -8.58 -10.70 2.64
CA LEU A 54 -7.20 -11.10 2.45
C LEU A 54 -6.38 -10.85 3.71
N VAL A 55 -5.43 -11.74 3.96
CA VAL A 55 -4.41 -11.59 5.00
C VAL A 55 -3.05 -11.62 4.31
N LEU A 56 -2.35 -10.49 4.34
CA LEU A 56 -0.99 -10.36 3.83
C LEU A 56 -0.02 -10.31 5.01
N PHE A 57 0.98 -11.18 5.02
CA PHE A 57 2.02 -11.23 6.04
C PHE A 57 3.38 -11.06 5.38
N PHE A 58 4.26 -10.32 6.04
CA PHE A 58 5.67 -10.18 5.64
C PHE A 58 6.53 -10.94 6.63
N TYR A 59 7.50 -11.69 6.12
CA TYR A 59 8.54 -12.33 6.91
C TYR A 59 9.91 -11.89 6.37
N SER A 60 10.96 -12.05 7.19
CA SER A 60 12.25 -11.41 6.92
C SER A 60 13.06 -12.07 5.80
N SER A 61 13.17 -13.40 5.78
CA SER A 61 13.95 -14.13 4.76
C SER A 61 13.55 -15.61 4.69
N ASP A 62 13.75 -16.21 3.52
CA ASP A 62 13.70 -17.66 3.33
C ASP A 62 14.90 -18.34 3.99
N PHE A 63 14.65 -19.50 4.61
CA PHE A 63 15.63 -20.39 5.26
C PHE A 63 16.47 -19.73 6.37
N THR A 64 15.90 -19.65 7.56
CA THR A 64 16.67 -19.43 8.79
C THR A 64 17.43 -20.70 9.17
N PHE A 65 18.66 -20.55 9.67
CA PHE A 65 19.48 -21.69 10.10
C PHE A 65 18.74 -22.57 11.12
N VAL A 66 18.70 -23.87 10.85
CA VAL A 66 18.25 -24.95 11.75
C VAL A 66 19.44 -25.79 12.19
#